data_AF-A0A1F4YLR7-F1
#
_entry.id   AF-A0A1F4YLR7-F1
#
_cell.length_a   1.000
_cell.length_b   1.000
_cell.length_c   1.000
_cell.angle_alpha   90.00
_cell.angle_beta   90.00
_cell.angle_gamma   90.00
#
_symmetry.space_group_name_H-M   'P 1'
#
loop_
_entity.id
_entity.type
_entity.pdbx_description
1 polymer ?
#
loop_
_entity_poly.entity_id
_entity_poly.type
_entity_poly.pdbx_seq_one_letter_code
_entity_poly.pdbx_strand_id
1 'polypeptide(L)'
;MRALGKTISIALVFILSLIALMEIKGNTMSGKRLHSMVFIETSADWQRCELINCRLLEKENSIGFIDLSAPGKLITDKIDPGFSFTQLILSWNATRSDSISALHFIVDVSPDSHSWHGFDYQTWGSGEVSQATSEWVKKVDGIGRINVDFLTLEQPMRYARVIVRALGNGQSGEIFLRRMAVAFSNDDSGWDDYRAHHGIVRRPAYSQVKLAVPYYTQRSLPKSLSGNCCSPTSVCMVMNYHGIEITPAEMAHRVYDRRGGIYGNWPHNVAAAFEIGLGKTWVEVHCGFDEIYDEVAAGRPVVISIAYDYDKLPRSPIHEAPEGHLIAVVGFDGPEIVICNDPAGHYAEDGIVNYPRKELEEIWIGHGGIAYHLWPEQ
;
A
#
# COMPACT_ATOMS: atom_id res chain seq x y z
N MET A 1 -30.59 -32.49 47.09
CA MET A 1 -29.90 -33.04 45.89
C MET A 1 -30.25 -32.30 44.59
N ARG A 2 -31.53 -32.04 44.25
CA ARG A 2 -31.89 -31.35 42.98
C ARG A 2 -31.40 -29.90 42.82
N ALA A 3 -31.30 -29.14 43.91
CA ALA A 3 -30.80 -27.76 43.86
C ALA A 3 -29.28 -27.69 43.57
N LEU A 4 -28.49 -28.57 44.20
CA LEU A 4 -27.03 -28.61 44.05
C LEU A 4 -26.62 -28.99 42.61
N GLY A 5 -27.36 -29.92 41.98
CA GLY A 5 -27.13 -30.29 40.58
C GLY A 5 -27.38 -29.14 39.60
N LYS A 6 -28.42 -28.32 39.83
CA LYS A 6 -28.69 -27.14 38.99
C LYS A 6 -27.61 -26.06 39.12
N THR A 7 -27.10 -25.83 40.32
CA THR A 7 -26.02 -24.85 40.55
C THR A 7 -24.72 -25.29 39.88
N ILE A 8 -24.38 -26.58 39.94
CA ILE A 8 -23.20 -27.14 39.25
C ILE A 8 -23.35 -27.04 37.73
N SER A 9 -24.53 -27.35 37.17
CA SER A 9 -24.76 -27.23 35.72
C SER A 9 -24.66 -25.79 35.21
N ILE A 10 -25.18 -24.80 35.96
CA ILE A 10 -25.07 -23.38 35.58
C ILE A 10 -23.61 -22.91 35.64
N ALA A 11 -22.86 -23.30 36.68
CA ALA A 11 -21.45 -22.98 36.80
C ALA A 11 -20.63 -23.59 35.66
N LEU A 12 -20.92 -24.84 35.26
CA LEU A 12 -20.24 -25.51 34.17
C LEU A 12 -20.50 -24.82 32.82
N VAL A 13 -21.77 -24.46 32.54
CA VAL A 13 -22.13 -23.72 31.32
C VAL A 13 -21.45 -22.36 31.29
N PHE A 14 -21.43 -21.64 32.42
CA PHE A 14 -20.78 -20.34 32.50
C PHE A 14 -19.26 -20.42 32.27
N ILE A 15 -18.59 -21.43 32.84
CA ILE A 15 -17.16 -21.68 32.62
C ILE A 15 -16.88 -22.05 31.16
N LEU A 16 -17.70 -22.93 30.56
CA LEU A 16 -17.55 -23.30 29.14
C LEU A 16 -17.83 -22.10 28.22
N SER A 17 -18.80 -21.25 28.54
CA SER A 17 -19.06 -20.01 27.82
C SER A 17 -17.91 -19.01 27.97
N LEU A 18 -17.28 -18.91 29.14
CA LEU A 18 -16.10 -18.08 29.36
C LEU A 18 -14.87 -18.59 28.60
N ILE A 19 -14.64 -19.91 28.59
CA ILE A 19 -13.57 -20.54 27.81
C ILE A 19 -13.82 -20.31 26.32
N ALA A 20 -15.04 -20.54 25.83
CA ALA A 20 -15.41 -20.24 24.45
C ALA A 20 -15.27 -18.75 24.12
N LEU A 21 -15.63 -17.84 25.03
CA LEU A 21 -15.43 -16.40 24.83
C LEU A 21 -13.94 -16.03 24.81
N MET A 22 -13.13 -16.68 25.65
CA MET A 22 -11.68 -16.49 25.70
C MET A 22 -10.97 -17.13 24.51
N GLU A 23 -11.48 -18.21 23.93
CA GLU A 23 -11.01 -18.78 22.66
C GLU A 23 -11.43 -17.91 21.48
N ILE A 24 -12.68 -17.44 21.44
CA ILE A 24 -13.17 -16.52 20.39
C ILE A 24 -12.40 -15.20 20.45
N LYS A 25 -12.26 -14.60 21.65
CA LYS A 25 -11.51 -13.35 21.85
C LYS A 25 -10.00 -13.56 21.72
N GLY A 26 -9.53 -14.74 22.09
CA GLY A 26 -8.17 -15.22 21.91
C GLY A 26 -7.83 -15.49 20.45
N ASN A 27 -8.82 -15.73 19.59
CA ASN A 27 -8.68 -15.86 18.15
C ASN A 27 -8.99 -14.57 17.39
N THR A 28 -9.69 -13.60 17.98
CA THR A 28 -9.85 -12.27 17.37
C THR A 28 -8.53 -11.49 17.48
N MET A 29 -7.74 -11.55 16.41
CA MET A 29 -6.54 -10.76 16.19
C MET A 29 -6.88 -9.28 15.93
N SER A 30 -7.62 -8.60 16.82
CA SER A 30 -7.97 -7.17 16.59
C SER A 30 -6.71 -6.37 16.23
N GLY A 31 -6.62 -5.99 14.96
CA GLY A 31 -5.50 -5.25 14.37
C GLY A 31 -4.22 -6.01 14.04
N LYS A 32 -4.10 -7.32 14.28
CA LYS A 32 -2.89 -8.08 13.92
C LYS A 32 -3.15 -8.93 12.68
N ARG A 33 -2.23 -8.92 11.73
CA ARG A 33 -2.28 -9.71 10.50
C ARG A 33 -0.88 -10.20 10.13
N LEU A 34 -0.79 -11.29 9.37
CA LEU A 34 0.46 -11.59 8.69
C LEU A 34 0.65 -10.59 7.56
N HIS A 35 1.85 -10.06 7.43
CA HIS A 35 2.22 -9.27 6.27
C HIS A 35 3.69 -9.52 5.90
N SER A 36 4.01 -9.29 4.63
CA SER A 36 5.38 -9.29 4.15
C SER A 36 5.52 -8.47 2.88
N MET A 37 6.75 -8.07 2.60
CA MET A 37 7.12 -7.28 1.44
C MET A 37 8.13 -8.08 0.60
N VAL A 38 7.83 -8.29 -0.68
CA VAL A 38 8.78 -8.88 -1.64
C VAL A 38 9.17 -7.82 -2.68
N PHE A 39 10.48 -7.59 -2.81
CA PHE A 39 11.04 -6.74 -3.85
C PHE A 39 11.63 -7.56 -4.99
N ILE A 40 11.37 -7.11 -6.22
CA ILE A 40 12.02 -7.56 -7.44
C ILE A 40 12.74 -6.33 -7.97
N GLU A 41 14.04 -6.22 -7.71
CA GLU A 41 14.80 -4.98 -7.95
C GLU A 41 16.28 -5.20 -8.26
N THR A 42 16.78 -6.43 -8.18
CA THR A 42 18.18 -6.74 -8.50
C THR A 42 18.29 -7.49 -9.82
N SER A 43 19.44 -7.42 -10.48
CA SER A 43 19.71 -8.23 -11.69
C SER A 43 19.46 -9.73 -11.47
N ALA A 44 19.75 -10.25 -10.28
CA ALA A 44 19.47 -11.65 -9.94
C ALA A 44 17.96 -11.95 -9.91
N ASP A 45 17.13 -11.00 -9.44
CA ASP A 45 15.68 -11.16 -9.47
C ASP A 45 15.15 -11.11 -10.90
N TRP A 46 15.64 -10.15 -11.69
CA TRP A 46 15.23 -9.96 -13.09
C TRP A 46 15.63 -11.13 -14.00
N GLN A 47 16.77 -11.77 -13.77
CA GLN A 47 17.22 -12.94 -14.53
C GLN A 47 16.30 -14.16 -14.38
N ARG A 48 15.52 -14.23 -13.29
CA ARG A 48 14.50 -15.29 -13.10
C ARG A 48 13.21 -15.02 -13.88
N CYS A 49 13.05 -13.82 -14.43
CA CYS A 49 11.86 -13.46 -15.20
C CYS A 49 11.95 -13.96 -16.64
N GLU A 50 10.82 -14.35 -17.21
CA GLU A 50 10.69 -14.55 -18.64
C GLU A 50 10.57 -13.18 -19.32
N LEU A 51 11.46 -12.89 -20.27
CA LEU A 51 11.53 -11.62 -20.98
C LEU A 51 11.24 -11.84 -22.48
N ILE A 52 10.27 -11.11 -23.01
CA ILE A 52 9.85 -11.15 -24.42
C ILE A 52 9.88 -9.72 -24.95
N ASN A 53 10.70 -9.45 -25.97
CA ASN A 53 10.85 -8.11 -26.55
C ASN A 53 11.17 -7.00 -25.52
N CYS A 54 11.87 -7.36 -24.45
CA CYS A 54 12.47 -6.46 -23.46
C CYS A 54 13.79 -7.08 -22.98
N ARG A 55 14.63 -6.31 -22.30
CA ARG A 55 15.94 -6.81 -21.85
C ARG A 55 16.32 -6.32 -20.47
N LEU A 56 17.06 -7.16 -19.75
CA LEU A 56 17.76 -6.77 -18.53
C LEU A 56 18.92 -5.84 -18.86
N LEU A 57 18.98 -4.74 -18.13
CA LEU A 57 20.08 -3.79 -18.08
C LEU A 57 20.80 -4.01 -16.75
N GLU A 58 21.82 -4.86 -16.76
CA GLU A 58 22.45 -5.39 -15.54
C GLU A 58 23.11 -4.31 -14.68
N LYS A 59 23.70 -3.28 -15.31
CA LYS A 59 24.37 -2.20 -14.57
C LYS A 59 23.38 -1.32 -13.81
N GLU A 60 22.19 -1.17 -14.38
CA GLU A 60 21.12 -0.33 -13.87
C GLU A 60 20.12 -1.11 -13.00
N ASN A 61 20.31 -2.44 -12.86
CA ASN A 61 19.37 -3.35 -12.19
C ASN A 61 17.92 -3.13 -12.63
N SER A 62 17.69 -3.00 -13.95
CA SER A 62 16.37 -2.64 -14.48
C SER A 62 16.01 -3.39 -15.76
N ILE A 63 14.72 -3.43 -16.08
CA ILE A 63 14.21 -3.96 -17.34
C ILE A 63 13.90 -2.80 -18.28
N GLY A 64 14.55 -2.80 -19.44
CA GLY A 64 14.29 -1.86 -20.52
C GLY A 64 13.29 -2.41 -21.53
N PHE A 65 12.21 -1.66 -21.73
CA PHE A 65 11.27 -1.81 -22.84
C PHE A 65 11.62 -0.77 -23.90
N ILE A 66 12.47 -1.15 -24.86
CA ILE A 66 13.26 -0.20 -25.68
C ILE A 66 12.80 -0.13 -27.14
N ASP A 67 12.35 -1.24 -27.72
CA ASP A 67 11.78 -1.28 -29.07
C ASP A 67 10.31 -1.66 -28.98
N LEU A 68 9.45 -0.64 -28.93
CA LEU A 68 7.99 -0.81 -28.84
C LEU A 68 7.32 -0.97 -30.22
N SER A 69 8.09 -1.31 -31.27
CA SER A 69 7.51 -1.79 -32.53
C SER A 69 6.75 -3.11 -32.36
N ALA A 70 7.09 -3.89 -31.33
CA ALA A 70 6.30 -5.00 -30.80
C ALA A 70 6.10 -4.84 -29.28
N PRO A 71 4.94 -5.23 -28.71
CA PRO A 71 4.70 -5.08 -27.28
C PRO A 71 5.68 -5.95 -26.48
N GLY A 72 6.45 -5.31 -25.61
CA GLY A 72 7.34 -5.99 -24.67
C GLY A 72 6.55 -6.64 -23.54
N LYS A 73 7.02 -7.77 -23.03
CA LYS A 73 6.38 -8.51 -21.94
C LYS A 73 7.42 -9.07 -20.98
N LEU A 74 7.17 -8.88 -19.70
CA LEU A 74 7.89 -9.51 -18.60
C LEU A 74 6.91 -10.40 -17.81
N ILE A 75 7.38 -11.57 -17.39
CA ILE A 75 6.66 -12.45 -16.48
C ILE A 75 7.61 -12.82 -15.34
N THR A 76 7.24 -12.55 -14.10
CA THR A 76 8.04 -12.97 -12.95
C THR A 76 8.01 -14.49 -12.79
N ASP A 77 9.04 -15.05 -12.15
CA ASP A 77 8.89 -16.37 -11.51
C ASP A 77 7.79 -16.30 -10.42
N LYS A 78 7.39 -17.46 -9.89
CA LYS A 78 6.43 -17.51 -8.78
C LYS A 78 7.00 -16.78 -7.57
N ILE A 79 6.16 -15.97 -6.95
CA ILE A 79 6.44 -15.25 -5.71
C ILE A 79 5.76 -16.02 -4.58
N ASP A 80 6.52 -16.44 -3.58
CA ASP A 80 6.04 -17.10 -2.38
C ASP A 80 6.39 -16.22 -1.16
N PRO A 81 5.40 -15.57 -0.49
CA PRO A 81 5.66 -14.74 0.68
C PRO A 81 5.93 -15.54 1.96
N GLY A 82 5.91 -16.87 1.91
CA GLY A 82 6.19 -17.74 3.05
C GLY A 82 4.95 -18.17 3.83
N PHE A 83 3.80 -17.52 3.62
CA PHE A 83 2.49 -17.83 4.21
C PHE A 83 1.37 -17.76 3.15
N SER A 84 0.17 -18.25 3.45
CA SER A 84 -0.99 -18.01 2.58
C SER A 84 -1.47 -16.57 2.74
N PHE A 85 -1.89 -15.90 1.67
CA PHE A 85 -2.34 -14.51 1.69
C PHE A 85 -3.76 -14.37 1.15
N THR A 86 -4.46 -13.35 1.63
CA THR A 86 -5.82 -13.00 1.18
C THR A 86 -5.88 -11.61 0.55
N GLN A 87 -4.80 -10.83 0.65
CA GLN A 87 -4.67 -9.54 -0.01
C GLN A 87 -3.27 -9.38 -0.64
N LEU A 88 -3.23 -8.60 -1.72
CA LEU A 88 -2.01 -8.27 -2.44
C LEU A 88 -2.08 -6.83 -2.96
N ILE A 89 -1.01 -6.07 -2.73
CA ILE A 89 -0.79 -4.74 -3.30
C ILE A 89 0.49 -4.78 -4.11
N LEU A 90 0.43 -4.35 -5.37
CA LEU A 90 1.59 -4.23 -6.25
C LEU A 90 1.88 -2.74 -6.47
N SER A 91 3.09 -2.32 -6.15
CA SER A 91 3.61 -1.01 -6.53
C SER A 91 4.88 -1.17 -7.36
N TRP A 92 5.26 -0.13 -8.10
CA TRP A 92 6.39 -0.18 -9.02
C TRP A 92 7.15 1.14 -9.07
N ASN A 93 8.41 1.04 -9.47
CA ASN A 93 9.24 2.18 -9.81
C ASN A 93 9.68 2.03 -11.26
N ALA A 94 9.07 2.83 -12.12
CA ALA A 94 9.37 2.85 -13.54
C ALA A 94 9.53 4.29 -14.02
N THR A 95 10.47 4.51 -14.94
CA THR A 95 10.56 5.78 -15.64
C THR A 95 9.46 5.84 -16.68
N ARG A 96 8.70 6.93 -16.76
CA ARG A 96 7.78 7.09 -17.88
C ARG A 96 8.52 7.51 -19.14
N SER A 97 8.15 6.87 -20.24
CA SER A 97 8.52 7.32 -21.58
C SER A 97 7.32 8.05 -22.18
N ASP A 98 7.52 9.31 -22.56
CA ASP A 98 6.60 10.14 -23.33
C ASP A 98 5.07 10.07 -23.00
N SER A 99 4.26 10.57 -23.93
CA SER A 99 2.80 10.65 -23.82
C SER A 99 2.06 9.49 -24.46
N ILE A 100 2.74 8.50 -25.05
CA ILE A 100 2.11 7.42 -25.84
C ILE A 100 2.51 6.02 -25.39
N SER A 101 3.37 5.87 -24.39
CA SER A 101 3.72 4.58 -23.80
C SER A 101 3.03 4.32 -22.45
N ALA A 102 2.87 3.05 -22.09
CA ALA A 102 2.41 2.62 -20.77
C ALA A 102 2.94 1.24 -20.37
N LEU A 103 2.96 0.95 -19.07
CA LEU A 103 3.07 -0.41 -18.53
C LEU A 103 1.72 -0.87 -18.03
N HIS A 104 1.28 -2.03 -18.49
CA HIS A 104 0.07 -2.69 -18.04
C HIS A 104 0.43 -3.89 -17.16
N PHE A 105 -0.07 -3.88 -15.94
CA PHE A 105 0.21 -4.85 -14.90
C PHE A 105 -0.98 -5.81 -14.72
N ILE A 106 -0.66 -7.10 -14.72
CA ILE A 106 -1.58 -8.19 -14.43
C ILE A 106 -0.98 -8.98 -13.26
N VAL A 107 -1.82 -9.37 -12.32
CA VAL A 107 -1.42 -10.20 -11.17
C VAL A 107 -2.13 -11.55 -11.30
N ASP A 108 -1.36 -12.62 -11.40
CA ASP A 108 -1.88 -13.97 -11.24
C ASP A 108 -1.66 -14.46 -9.80
N VAL A 109 -2.63 -15.20 -9.26
CA VAL A 109 -2.53 -15.87 -7.97
C VAL A 109 -2.82 -17.36 -8.10
N SER A 110 -2.25 -18.15 -7.20
CA SER A 110 -2.41 -19.61 -7.20
C SER A 110 -2.33 -20.20 -5.79
N PRO A 111 -3.15 -21.21 -5.44
CA PRO A 111 -3.03 -21.91 -4.17
C PRO A 111 -1.90 -22.94 -4.18
N ASP A 112 -1.50 -23.44 -5.35
CA ASP A 112 -0.69 -24.65 -5.50
C ASP A 112 0.47 -24.51 -6.52
N SER A 113 0.65 -23.32 -7.12
CA SER A 113 1.58 -22.99 -8.21
C SER A 113 1.28 -23.65 -9.57
N HIS A 114 0.13 -24.31 -9.71
CA HIS A 114 -0.32 -24.96 -10.95
C HIS A 114 -1.61 -24.32 -11.47
N SER A 115 -2.57 -24.05 -10.59
CA SER A 115 -3.88 -23.45 -10.89
C SER A 115 -3.78 -21.93 -10.75
N TRP A 116 -3.64 -21.22 -11.87
CA TRP A 116 -3.43 -19.77 -11.87
C TRP A 116 -4.71 -19.01 -12.24
N HIS A 117 -4.99 -17.94 -11.50
CA HIS A 117 -6.11 -17.03 -11.71
C HIS A 117 -5.60 -15.61 -11.90
N GLY A 118 -5.84 -15.04 -13.08
CA GLY A 118 -5.32 -13.72 -13.47
C GLY A 118 -6.30 -12.59 -13.21
N PHE A 119 -5.75 -11.47 -12.73
CA PHE A 119 -6.46 -10.23 -12.46
C PHE A 119 -5.81 -9.07 -13.18
N ASP A 120 -6.63 -8.29 -13.86
CA ASP A 120 -6.22 -7.04 -14.44
C ASP A 120 -6.03 -5.97 -13.35
N TYR A 121 -4.78 -5.57 -13.11
CA TYR A 121 -4.42 -4.74 -11.97
C TYR A 121 -4.41 -3.24 -12.31
N GLN A 122 -3.32 -2.73 -12.91
CA GLN A 122 -3.13 -1.30 -13.15
C GLN A 122 -2.46 -1.00 -14.48
N THR A 123 -2.63 0.24 -14.95
CA THR A 123 -1.89 0.78 -16.10
C THR A 123 -1.18 2.07 -15.69
N TRP A 124 0.13 2.11 -15.90
CA TRP A 124 0.98 3.27 -15.64
C TRP A 124 1.44 3.92 -16.94
N GLY A 125 1.19 5.21 -17.12
CA GLY A 125 1.54 5.95 -18.34
C GLY A 125 0.30 6.47 -19.08
N SER A 126 0.44 6.75 -20.38
CA SER A 126 -0.64 7.32 -21.19
C SER A 126 -0.82 6.69 -22.56
N GLY A 127 -0.09 5.62 -22.87
CA GLY A 127 -0.46 4.72 -23.95
C GLY A 127 -1.89 4.24 -23.77
N GLU A 128 -2.74 4.47 -24.77
CA GLU A 128 -4.10 3.97 -24.73
C GLU A 128 -4.08 2.44 -24.69
N VAL A 129 -4.77 1.86 -23.71
CA VAL A 129 -5.09 0.42 -23.73
C VAL A 129 -6.25 0.15 -24.71
N SER A 130 -6.31 0.89 -25.82
CA SER A 130 -7.34 0.73 -26.84
C SER A 130 -7.07 -0.48 -27.77
N GLN A 131 -5.92 -1.15 -27.63
CA GLN A 131 -5.55 -2.29 -28.46
C GLN A 131 -5.34 -3.63 -27.72
N ALA A 132 -5.50 -3.70 -26.39
CA ALA A 132 -5.24 -4.93 -25.65
C ALA A 132 -6.47 -5.41 -24.85
N THR A 133 -7.13 -6.41 -25.44
CA THR A 133 -8.01 -7.43 -24.83
C THR A 133 -9.47 -7.06 -24.52
N SER A 134 -10.34 -7.83 -25.17
CA SER A 134 -11.70 -8.14 -24.73
C SER A 134 -11.68 -8.66 -23.29
N GLU A 135 -12.42 -7.99 -22.42
CA GLU A 135 -12.74 -8.33 -21.02
C GLU A 135 -11.60 -8.19 -20.01
N TRP A 136 -11.52 -7.00 -19.44
CA TRP A 136 -10.81 -6.66 -18.21
C TRP A 136 -11.30 -7.52 -17.03
N VAL A 137 -10.50 -8.51 -16.62
CA VAL A 137 -10.86 -9.41 -15.51
C VAL A 137 -10.52 -8.75 -14.18
N LYS A 138 -11.46 -7.94 -13.65
CA LYS A 138 -11.35 -7.36 -12.29
C LYS A 138 -11.87 -8.28 -11.20
N LYS A 139 -12.65 -9.30 -11.55
CA LYS A 139 -13.25 -10.25 -10.62
C LYS A 139 -13.23 -11.63 -11.25
N VAL A 140 -12.90 -12.63 -10.44
CA VAL A 140 -13.04 -14.04 -10.77
C VAL A 140 -13.87 -14.67 -9.65
N ASP A 141 -15.07 -15.15 -10.00
CA ASP A 141 -16.03 -15.68 -9.02
C ASP A 141 -15.43 -16.83 -8.20
N GLY A 142 -15.57 -16.76 -6.87
CA GLY A 142 -14.99 -17.74 -5.94
C GLY A 142 -13.48 -17.61 -5.71
N ILE A 143 -12.81 -16.66 -6.38
CA ILE A 143 -11.37 -16.43 -6.22
C ILE A 143 -11.09 -15.08 -5.58
N GLY A 144 -11.62 -13.98 -6.13
CA GLY A 144 -11.29 -12.64 -5.65
C GLY A 144 -11.66 -11.52 -6.60
N ARG A 145 -11.26 -10.29 -6.25
CA ARG A 145 -11.48 -9.06 -7.02
C ARG A 145 -10.46 -7.97 -6.74
N ILE A 146 -10.26 -7.10 -7.72
CA ILE A 146 -9.53 -5.84 -7.57
C ILE A 146 -10.45 -4.76 -7.01
N ASN A 147 -10.06 -4.20 -5.86
CA ASN A 147 -10.68 -3.06 -5.21
C ASN A 147 -9.85 -1.80 -5.51
N VAL A 148 -10.08 -1.22 -6.69
CA VAL A 148 -9.30 -0.09 -7.23
C VAL A 148 -7.82 -0.43 -7.42
N ASP A 149 -7.05 -0.54 -6.35
CA ASP A 149 -5.60 -0.66 -6.30
C ASP A 149 -5.07 -1.76 -5.36
N PHE A 150 -5.93 -2.64 -4.84
CA PHE A 150 -5.50 -3.85 -4.15
C PHE A 150 -6.36 -5.05 -4.54
N LEU A 151 -5.77 -6.24 -4.54
CA LEU A 151 -6.47 -7.50 -4.75
C LEU A 151 -6.96 -8.03 -3.40
N THR A 152 -8.24 -8.39 -3.33
CA THR A 152 -8.81 -9.15 -2.21
C THR A 152 -9.28 -10.51 -2.71
N LEU A 153 -8.95 -11.55 -1.97
CA LEU A 153 -9.23 -12.93 -2.30
C LEU A 153 -10.33 -13.49 -1.40
N GLU A 154 -11.23 -14.27 -1.98
CA GLU A 154 -12.30 -14.97 -1.28
C GLU A 154 -11.80 -16.28 -0.63
N GLN A 155 -10.62 -16.74 -1.04
CA GLN A 155 -9.92 -17.88 -0.46
C GLN A 155 -8.41 -17.61 -0.41
N PRO A 156 -7.69 -18.14 0.60
CA PRO A 156 -6.25 -17.93 0.71
C PRO A 156 -5.49 -18.50 -0.49
N MET A 157 -4.55 -17.71 -1.01
CA MET A 157 -3.62 -18.11 -2.07
C MET A 157 -2.21 -18.24 -1.50
N ARG A 158 -1.35 -19.03 -2.16
CA ARG A 158 0.04 -19.23 -1.70
C ARG A 158 1.06 -18.52 -2.58
N TYR A 159 0.80 -18.47 -3.88
CA TYR A 159 1.73 -17.93 -4.85
C TYR A 159 1.11 -16.77 -5.61
N ALA A 160 1.94 -15.81 -5.97
CA ALA A 160 1.61 -14.77 -6.92
C ALA A 160 2.59 -14.77 -8.10
N ARG A 161 2.21 -14.13 -9.20
CA ARG A 161 3.06 -13.87 -10.35
C ARG A 161 2.63 -12.55 -10.96
N VAL A 162 3.59 -11.70 -11.33
CA VAL A 162 3.31 -10.43 -11.98
C VAL A 162 3.67 -10.54 -13.46
N ILE A 163 2.73 -10.12 -14.30
CA ILE A 163 2.94 -9.99 -15.74
C ILE A 163 2.89 -8.50 -16.07
N VAL A 164 3.93 -8.01 -16.73
CA VAL A 164 4.01 -6.61 -17.19
C VAL A 164 4.02 -6.62 -18.70
N ARG A 165 3.14 -5.83 -19.32
CA ARG A 165 3.10 -5.60 -20.76
C ARG A 165 3.43 -4.14 -21.04
N ALA A 166 4.44 -3.88 -21.86
CA ALA A 166 4.64 -2.55 -22.38
C ALA A 166 3.69 -2.32 -23.55
N LEU A 167 2.95 -1.22 -23.46
CA LEU A 167 2.03 -0.72 -24.46
C LEU A 167 2.68 0.50 -25.11
N GLY A 168 2.60 0.58 -26.43
CA GLY A 168 3.17 1.66 -27.21
C GLY A 168 3.07 1.35 -28.69
N ASN A 169 3.61 2.24 -29.51
CA ASN A 169 3.80 2.03 -30.93
C ASN A 169 5.28 2.25 -31.28
N GLY A 170 5.68 2.05 -32.54
CA GLY A 170 7.07 2.23 -32.99
C GLY A 170 7.63 3.67 -32.86
N GLN A 171 6.87 4.62 -32.30
CA GLN A 171 7.31 5.98 -31.97
C GLN A 171 7.43 6.22 -30.46
N SER A 172 7.04 5.24 -29.63
CA SER A 172 7.10 5.33 -28.18
C SER A 172 8.55 5.24 -27.68
N GLY A 173 8.85 6.02 -26.64
CA GLY A 173 10.13 6.04 -25.96
C GLY A 173 10.41 4.78 -25.13
N GLU A 174 11.59 4.75 -24.52
CA GLU A 174 12.03 3.65 -23.68
C GLU A 174 11.44 3.75 -22.27
N ILE A 175 10.84 2.68 -21.77
CA ILE A 175 10.42 2.57 -20.35
C ILE A 175 11.42 1.70 -19.60
N PHE A 176 11.89 2.16 -18.43
CA PHE A 176 12.75 1.38 -17.55
C PHE A 176 12.02 1.04 -16.26
N LEU A 177 11.73 -0.25 -16.05
CA LEU A 177 11.19 -0.77 -14.81
C LEU A 177 12.34 -1.13 -13.86
N ARG A 178 12.51 -0.37 -12.79
CA ARG A 178 13.59 -0.55 -11.80
C ARG A 178 13.21 -1.43 -10.63
N ARG A 179 11.93 -1.44 -10.25
CA ARG A 179 11.45 -2.18 -9.08
C ARG A 179 10.00 -2.57 -9.24
N MET A 180 9.68 -3.78 -8.81
CA MET A 180 8.33 -4.15 -8.37
C MET A 180 8.38 -4.48 -6.89
N ALA A 181 7.37 -4.01 -6.17
CA ALA A 181 7.20 -4.19 -4.74
C ALA A 181 5.82 -4.82 -4.55
N VAL A 182 5.79 -6.07 -4.09
CA VAL A 182 4.56 -6.81 -3.80
C VAL A 182 4.37 -6.97 -2.29
N ALA A 183 3.41 -6.25 -1.73
CA ALA A 183 2.99 -6.39 -0.34
C ALA A 183 1.89 -7.44 -0.25
N PHE A 184 2.06 -8.40 0.67
CA PHE A 184 1.12 -9.47 0.94
C PHE A 184 0.57 -9.33 2.34
N SER A 185 -0.71 -9.60 2.53
CA SER A 185 -1.28 -9.71 3.88
C SER A 185 -2.32 -10.83 3.97
N ASN A 186 -2.48 -11.34 5.18
CA ASN A 186 -3.51 -12.32 5.51
C ASN A 186 -4.27 -11.88 6.76
N ASP A 187 -5.53 -11.52 6.57
CA ASP A 187 -6.44 -11.08 7.62
C ASP A 187 -7.11 -12.24 8.36
N ASP A 188 -7.04 -13.45 7.79
CA ASP A 188 -7.66 -14.67 8.32
C ASP A 188 -6.67 -15.53 9.14
N SER A 189 -5.43 -15.07 9.34
CA SER A 189 -4.41 -15.81 10.09
C SER A 189 -4.73 -15.88 11.59
N GLY A 190 -4.63 -17.08 12.18
CA GLY A 190 -4.74 -17.27 13.62
C GLY A 190 -3.47 -16.85 14.38
N TRP A 191 -3.54 -16.80 15.72
CA TRP A 191 -2.40 -16.41 16.56
C TRP A 191 -1.20 -17.35 16.45
N ASP A 192 -1.43 -18.64 16.19
CA ASP A 192 -0.35 -19.60 16.03
C ASP A 192 0.43 -19.35 14.74
N ASP A 193 -0.28 -19.08 13.64
CA ASP A 193 0.34 -18.66 12.37
C ASP A 193 1.07 -17.33 12.53
N TYR A 194 0.44 -16.36 13.21
CA TYR A 194 1.07 -15.08 13.54
C TYR A 194 2.39 -15.28 14.30
N ARG A 195 2.40 -16.07 15.38
CA ARG A 195 3.61 -16.32 16.18
C ARG A 195 4.69 -17.10 15.44
N ALA A 196 4.30 -17.96 14.50
CA ALA A 196 5.24 -18.74 13.71
C ALA A 196 5.98 -17.90 12.66
N HIS A 197 5.35 -16.82 12.17
CA HIS A 197 5.88 -16.01 11.06
C HIS A 197 6.29 -14.59 11.47
N HIS A 198 5.76 -14.05 12.56
CA HIS A 198 6.25 -12.79 13.14
C HIS A 198 7.38 -13.09 14.11
N GLY A 199 8.57 -12.55 13.82
CA GLY A 199 9.63 -12.41 14.79
C GLY A 199 9.21 -11.52 15.97
N ILE A 200 10.05 -11.40 16.99
CA ILE A 200 9.83 -10.42 18.05
C ILE A 200 9.93 -9.02 17.41
N VAL A 201 8.78 -8.40 17.09
CA VAL A 201 8.73 -6.98 16.72
C VAL A 201 9.35 -6.22 17.88
N ARG A 202 10.52 -5.64 17.65
CA ARG A 202 11.21 -4.86 18.66
C ARG A 202 10.37 -3.62 18.88
N ARG A 203 9.75 -3.50 20.05
CA ARG A 203 9.10 -2.25 20.43
C ARG A 203 10.18 -1.17 20.50
N PRO A 204 10.12 -0.15 19.64
CA PRO A 204 11.10 0.92 19.69
C PRO A 204 10.91 1.71 20.98
N ALA A 205 12.02 2.25 21.49
CA ALA A 205 11.94 3.25 22.53
C ALA A 205 11.56 4.58 21.88
N TYR A 206 10.25 4.88 21.83
CA TYR A 206 9.74 6.13 21.29
C TYR A 206 10.40 7.32 21.99
N SER A 207 11.08 8.14 21.20
CA SER A 207 11.67 9.40 21.59
C SER A 207 10.96 10.54 20.86
N GLN A 208 11.25 11.77 21.28
CA GLN A 208 10.75 12.95 20.57
C GLN A 208 11.50 13.11 19.24
N VAL A 209 10.75 13.11 18.14
CA VAL A 209 11.23 13.43 16.80
C VAL A 209 10.16 14.24 16.09
N LYS A 210 10.56 15.35 15.45
CA LYS A 210 9.70 16.12 14.56
C LYS A 210 10.51 16.55 13.34
N LEU A 211 10.18 15.98 12.20
CA LEU A 211 10.80 16.31 10.92
C LEU A 211 10.24 17.65 10.43
N ALA A 212 11.10 18.48 9.84
CA ALA A 212 10.73 19.78 9.29
C ALA A 212 10.06 19.65 7.91
N VAL A 213 9.06 18.78 7.79
CA VAL A 213 8.30 18.56 6.56
C VAL A 213 7.42 19.78 6.29
N PRO A 214 7.50 20.42 5.11
CA PRO A 214 6.66 21.57 4.81
C PRO A 214 5.19 21.16 4.81
N TYR A 215 4.32 22.05 5.28
CA TYR A 215 2.89 21.82 5.27
C TYR A 215 2.26 22.37 3.99
N TYR A 216 1.45 21.54 3.33
CA TYR A 216 0.57 21.94 2.23
C TYR A 216 -0.86 21.46 2.51
N THR A 217 -1.83 22.30 2.16
CA THR A 217 -3.25 21.96 2.26
C THR A 217 -3.82 21.57 0.90
N GLN A 218 -4.72 20.58 0.88
CA GLN A 218 -5.50 20.28 -0.31
C GLN A 218 -6.61 21.33 -0.53
N ARG A 219 -6.93 22.13 0.49
CA ARG A 219 -8.04 23.11 0.44
C ARG A 219 -7.73 24.29 -0.47
N SER A 220 -6.45 24.63 -0.65
CA SER A 220 -6.01 25.71 -1.54
C SER A 220 -5.98 25.32 -3.03
N LEU A 221 -6.22 24.05 -3.36
CA LEU A 221 -6.29 23.59 -4.74
C LEU A 221 -7.51 24.16 -5.47
N PRO A 222 -7.50 24.20 -6.83
CA PRO A 222 -8.69 24.51 -7.61
C PRO A 222 -9.90 23.68 -7.17
N LYS A 223 -11.11 24.24 -7.27
CA LYS A 223 -12.34 23.59 -6.78
C LYS A 223 -12.59 22.19 -7.35
N SER A 224 -12.10 21.89 -8.55
CA SER A 224 -12.18 20.56 -9.17
C SER A 224 -11.30 19.50 -8.48
N LEU A 225 -10.30 19.92 -7.72
CA LEU A 225 -9.32 19.07 -7.02
C LEU A 225 -9.48 19.12 -5.50
N SER A 226 -9.88 20.29 -4.97
CA SER A 226 -10.03 20.54 -3.54
C SER A 226 -10.96 19.51 -2.87
N GLY A 227 -10.46 18.87 -1.80
CA GLY A 227 -11.18 17.82 -1.09
C GLY A 227 -10.90 16.39 -1.56
N ASN A 228 -10.33 16.20 -2.76
CA ASN A 228 -10.11 14.88 -3.37
C ASN A 228 -8.62 14.54 -3.57
N CYS A 229 -7.71 15.31 -2.97
CA CYS A 229 -6.28 15.30 -3.27
C CYS A 229 -5.41 15.07 -2.02
N CYS A 230 -5.94 14.37 -1.01
CA CYS A 230 -5.22 14.14 0.24
C CYS A 230 -3.94 13.35 -0.01
N SER A 231 -4.02 12.30 -0.83
CA SER A 231 -2.88 11.49 -1.24
C SER A 231 -1.78 12.30 -1.95
N PRO A 232 -2.03 12.96 -3.11
CA PRO A 232 -0.98 13.72 -3.80
C PRO A 232 -0.47 14.90 -2.97
N THR A 233 -1.29 15.51 -2.11
CA THR A 233 -0.83 16.58 -1.22
C THR A 233 0.13 16.05 -0.15
N SER A 234 -0.19 14.89 0.45
CA SER A 234 0.68 14.22 1.43
C SER A 234 2.00 13.78 0.82
N VAL A 235 1.98 13.18 -0.38
CA VAL A 235 3.21 12.83 -1.08
C VAL A 235 4.03 14.07 -1.46
N CYS A 236 3.38 15.13 -1.94
CA CYS A 236 4.02 16.41 -2.24
C CYS A 236 4.79 16.97 -1.02
N MET A 237 4.21 16.92 0.19
CA MET A 237 4.90 17.35 1.41
C MET A 237 6.19 16.57 1.65
N VAL A 238 6.16 15.24 1.52
CA VAL A 238 7.33 14.37 1.72
C VAL A 238 8.38 14.58 0.62
N MET A 239 7.96 14.75 -0.63
CA MET A 239 8.87 15.05 -1.74
C MET A 239 9.62 16.37 -1.55
N ASN A 240 8.91 17.44 -1.16
CA ASN A 240 9.55 18.74 -0.89
C ASN A 240 10.48 18.69 0.33
N TYR A 241 10.16 17.88 1.34
CA TYR A 241 11.07 17.63 2.47
C TYR A 241 12.40 17.01 2.02
N HIS A 242 12.36 16.12 1.02
CA HIS A 242 13.55 15.54 0.40
C HIS A 242 14.19 16.43 -0.68
N GLY A 243 13.78 17.69 -0.81
CA GLY A 243 14.37 18.65 -1.75
C GLY A 243 13.89 18.52 -3.19
N ILE A 244 12.83 17.75 -3.45
CA ILE A 244 12.21 17.64 -4.77
C ILE A 244 11.03 18.62 -4.83
N GLU A 245 11.24 19.75 -5.50
CA GLU A 245 10.24 20.80 -5.62
C GLU A 245 9.09 20.38 -6.55
N ILE A 246 7.90 20.23 -5.98
CA ILE A 246 6.66 19.99 -6.73
C ILE A 246 5.48 20.61 -5.98
N THR A 247 4.49 21.14 -6.69
CA THR A 247 3.26 21.64 -6.07
C THR A 247 2.20 20.54 -5.91
N PRO A 248 1.26 20.66 -4.95
CA PRO A 248 0.17 19.69 -4.82
C PRO A 248 -0.68 19.55 -6.08
N ALA A 249 -0.84 20.63 -6.85
CA ALA A 249 -1.57 20.60 -8.11
C ALA A 249 -0.82 19.81 -9.19
N GLU A 250 0.49 20.02 -9.35
CA GLU A 250 1.30 19.24 -10.29
C GLU A 250 1.34 17.76 -9.92
N MET A 251 1.47 17.46 -8.62
CA MET A 251 1.41 16.07 -8.14
C MET A 251 0.07 15.42 -8.46
N ALA A 252 -1.05 16.12 -8.20
CA ALA A 252 -2.39 15.64 -8.54
C ALA A 252 -2.55 15.32 -10.05
N HIS A 253 -2.00 16.15 -10.94
CA HIS A 253 -2.03 15.88 -12.38
C HIS A 253 -1.24 14.63 -12.76
N ARG A 254 -0.14 14.34 -12.07
CA ARG A 254 0.71 13.17 -12.34
C ARG A 254 0.11 11.87 -11.86
N VAL A 255 -0.59 11.88 -10.73
CA VAL A 255 -1.14 10.65 -10.10
C VAL A 255 -2.53 10.28 -10.56
N TYR A 256 -3.21 11.13 -11.33
CA TYR A 256 -4.62 10.93 -11.69
C TYR A 256 -4.85 9.57 -12.35
N ASP A 257 -5.58 8.71 -11.64
CA ASP A 257 -6.02 7.43 -12.15
C ASP A 257 -7.25 7.67 -13.04
N ARG A 258 -7.01 7.70 -14.36
CA ARG A 258 -8.08 7.88 -15.35
C ARG A 258 -9.12 6.76 -15.31
N ARG A 259 -8.75 5.56 -14.88
CA ARG A 259 -9.64 4.39 -14.81
C ARG A 259 -10.55 4.47 -13.60
N GLY A 260 -10.01 4.84 -12.45
CA GLY A 260 -10.75 5.03 -11.21
C GLY A 260 -11.45 6.40 -11.13
N GLY A 261 -11.00 7.39 -11.88
CA GLY A 261 -11.45 8.77 -11.76
C GLY A 261 -11.01 9.45 -10.46
N ILE A 262 -9.94 8.96 -9.84
CA ILE A 262 -9.48 9.37 -8.50
C ILE A 262 -8.02 9.81 -8.48
N TYR A 263 -7.63 10.51 -7.41
CA TYR A 263 -6.23 10.88 -7.14
C TYR A 263 -5.59 10.04 -6.02
N GLY A 264 -6.39 9.22 -5.33
CA GLY A 264 -5.99 8.43 -4.16
C GLY A 264 -5.53 7.01 -4.46
N ASN A 265 -5.22 6.67 -5.73
CA ASN A 265 -4.71 5.34 -6.08
C ASN A 265 -3.29 5.17 -5.52
N TRP A 266 -3.09 4.25 -4.57
CA TRP A 266 -1.87 4.15 -3.77
C TRP A 266 -0.62 3.85 -4.61
N PRO A 267 -0.59 2.80 -5.47
CA PRO A 267 0.53 2.54 -6.37
C PRO A 267 0.86 3.70 -7.30
N HIS A 268 -0.15 4.41 -7.82
CA HIS A 268 0.08 5.55 -8.72
C HIS A 268 0.80 6.70 -8.03
N ASN A 269 0.49 6.95 -6.75
CA ASN A 269 1.12 8.01 -5.96
C ASN A 269 2.60 7.72 -5.72
N VAL A 270 2.95 6.50 -5.30
CA VAL A 270 4.35 6.13 -5.08
C VAL A 270 5.12 6.00 -6.40
N ALA A 271 4.49 5.52 -7.47
CA ALA A 271 5.11 5.44 -8.80
C ALA A 271 5.43 6.83 -9.36
N ALA A 272 4.51 7.80 -9.22
CA ALA A 272 4.75 9.18 -9.59
C ALA A 272 5.93 9.78 -8.80
N ALA A 273 5.96 9.55 -7.49
CA ALA A 273 7.01 10.10 -6.64
C ALA A 273 8.42 9.60 -7.06
N PHE A 274 8.52 8.32 -7.44
CA PHE A 274 9.74 7.77 -8.05
C PHE A 274 10.04 8.40 -9.41
N GLU A 275 9.04 8.48 -10.31
CA GLU A 275 9.21 9.07 -11.66
C GLU A 275 9.78 10.49 -11.60
N ILE A 276 9.36 11.29 -10.61
CA ILE A 276 9.78 12.68 -10.47
C ILE A 276 11.20 12.80 -9.88
N GLY A 277 11.64 11.83 -9.08
CA GLY A 277 13.04 11.81 -8.61
C GLY A 277 13.32 11.18 -7.25
N LEU A 278 12.35 10.60 -6.53
CA LEU A 278 12.67 9.81 -5.34
C LEU A 278 13.39 8.51 -5.72
N GLY A 279 14.32 8.06 -4.88
CA GLY A 279 15.17 6.90 -5.18
C GLY A 279 14.47 5.55 -5.01
N LYS A 280 13.63 5.41 -3.98
CA LYS A 280 12.90 4.16 -3.71
C LYS A 280 11.55 4.46 -3.09
N THR A 281 10.48 4.00 -3.72
CA THR A 281 9.12 4.21 -3.22
C THR A 281 8.28 2.94 -3.36
N TRP A 282 7.42 2.68 -2.38
CA TRP A 282 6.52 1.53 -2.41
C TRP A 282 5.35 1.70 -1.45
N VAL A 283 4.32 0.88 -1.64
CA VAL A 283 3.20 0.73 -0.71
C VAL A 283 3.43 -0.54 0.12
N GLU A 284 3.25 -0.46 1.43
CA GLU A 284 3.37 -1.59 2.36
C GLU A 284 2.19 -1.62 3.34
N VAL A 285 2.04 -2.75 4.02
CA VAL A 285 1.02 -3.01 5.05
C VAL A 285 1.73 -3.15 6.39
N HIS A 286 1.21 -2.52 7.44
CA HIS A 286 1.76 -2.58 8.78
C HIS A 286 0.75 -3.04 9.82
N CYS A 287 1.26 -3.47 10.98
CA CYS A 287 0.45 -3.79 12.17
C CYS A 287 0.51 -2.73 13.28
N GLY A 288 1.29 -1.66 13.12
CA GLY A 288 1.34 -0.56 14.08
C GLY A 288 2.52 0.38 13.87
N PHE A 289 2.57 1.45 14.65
CA PHE A 289 3.63 2.46 14.55
C PHE A 289 5.01 1.94 14.94
N ASP A 290 5.06 0.84 15.69
CA ASP A 290 6.33 0.18 16.05
C ASP A 290 7.15 -0.22 14.82
N GLU A 291 6.48 -0.51 13.69
CA GLU A 291 7.12 -0.95 12.44
C GLU A 291 7.67 0.21 11.58
N ILE A 292 7.16 1.44 11.76
CA ILE A 292 7.57 2.61 10.96
C ILE A 292 8.31 3.68 11.79
N TYR A 293 8.35 3.56 13.11
CA TYR A 293 8.99 4.55 13.98
C TYR A 293 10.47 4.76 13.62
N ASP A 294 11.25 3.69 13.46
CA ASP A 294 12.69 3.80 13.19
C ASP A 294 12.97 4.46 11.83
N GLU A 295 12.04 4.34 10.88
CA GLU A 295 12.11 5.04 9.59
C GLU A 295 11.92 6.55 9.76
N VAL A 296 10.86 6.96 10.45
CA VAL A 296 10.57 8.37 10.74
C VAL A 296 11.68 8.98 11.61
N ALA A 297 12.15 8.26 12.63
CA ALA A 297 13.26 8.68 13.48
C ALA A 297 14.57 8.88 12.68
N ALA A 298 14.75 8.13 11.60
CA ALA A 298 15.88 8.26 10.69
C ALA A 298 15.68 9.31 9.58
N GLY A 299 14.70 10.21 9.72
CA GLY A 299 14.49 11.33 8.80
C GLY A 299 13.75 10.94 7.52
N ARG A 300 12.90 9.91 7.55
CA ARG A 300 12.08 9.49 6.41
C ARG A 300 10.60 9.53 6.81
N PRO A 301 9.86 10.60 6.46
CA PRO A 301 8.43 10.68 6.74
C PRO A 301 7.67 9.58 5.98
N VAL A 302 6.56 9.11 6.56
CA VAL A 302 5.73 8.04 5.98
C VAL A 302 4.32 8.58 5.76
N VAL A 303 3.70 8.30 4.62
CA VAL A 303 2.28 8.63 4.40
C VAL A 303 1.44 7.42 4.79
N ILE A 304 0.37 7.60 5.56
CA ILE A 304 -0.53 6.51 5.98
C ILE A 304 -1.95 6.73 5.46
N SER A 305 -2.66 5.63 5.20
CA SER A 305 -4.08 5.63 4.82
C SER A 305 -4.95 5.29 6.01
N ILE A 306 -5.80 6.23 6.42
CA ILE A 306 -6.71 6.08 7.56
C ILE A 306 -8.16 6.16 7.09
N ALA A 307 -9.07 5.51 7.81
CA ALA A 307 -10.50 5.74 7.65
C ALA A 307 -11.17 5.68 9.02
N TYR A 308 -12.17 6.53 9.23
CA TYR A 308 -12.84 6.62 10.51
C TYR A 308 -14.23 7.25 10.40
N ASP A 309 -15.12 6.80 11.27
CA ASP A 309 -16.46 7.37 11.44
C ASP A 309 -16.40 8.71 12.20
N TYR A 310 -17.54 9.40 12.23
CA TYR A 310 -17.74 10.68 12.89
C TYR A 310 -17.10 10.79 14.29
N ASP A 311 -16.20 11.77 14.44
CA ASP A 311 -15.46 12.17 15.64
C ASP A 311 -14.68 11.05 16.34
N LYS A 312 -14.29 10.00 15.61
CA LYS A 312 -13.44 8.92 16.14
C LYS A 312 -11.96 9.27 16.26
N LEU A 313 -11.49 10.29 15.54
CA LEU A 313 -10.12 10.78 15.61
C LEU A 313 -10.07 12.17 16.27
N PRO A 314 -9.65 12.28 17.54
CA PRO A 314 -9.55 13.57 18.21
C PRO A 314 -8.57 14.51 17.50
N ARG A 315 -8.88 15.81 17.49
CA ARG A 315 -8.07 16.90 16.90
C ARG A 315 -7.97 16.91 15.38
N SER A 316 -8.63 15.96 14.71
CA SER A 316 -8.70 15.95 13.24
C SER A 316 -9.35 17.23 12.70
N PRO A 317 -8.86 17.78 11.57
CA PRO A 317 -9.49 18.93 10.91
C PRO A 317 -10.83 18.59 10.22
N ILE A 318 -11.16 17.30 10.10
CA ILE A 318 -12.44 16.81 9.55
C ILE A 318 -13.11 15.82 10.51
N HIS A 319 -14.44 15.81 10.54
CA HIS A 319 -15.22 14.98 11.46
C HIS A 319 -15.18 13.48 11.12
N GLU A 320 -15.10 13.12 9.83
CA GLU A 320 -15.11 11.73 9.38
C GLU A 320 -14.33 11.56 8.07
N ALA A 321 -13.89 10.34 7.81
CA ALA A 321 -13.23 9.93 6.56
C ALA A 321 -13.61 8.47 6.20
N PRO A 322 -14.89 8.17 5.92
CA PRO A 322 -15.34 6.79 5.67
C PRO A 322 -14.77 6.19 4.37
N GLU A 323 -14.48 7.03 3.38
CA GLU A 323 -13.91 6.63 2.08
C GLU A 323 -12.38 6.59 2.05
N GLY A 324 -11.74 6.78 3.22
CA GLY A 324 -10.29 6.87 3.36
C GLY A 324 -9.74 8.30 3.26
N HIS A 325 -8.62 8.53 3.93
CA HIS A 325 -7.89 9.80 3.99
C HIS A 325 -6.39 9.54 4.16
N LEU A 326 -5.57 10.33 3.48
CA LEU A 326 -4.12 10.12 3.45
C LEU A 326 -3.42 11.28 4.16
N ILE A 327 -2.62 10.97 5.18
CA ILE A 327 -1.90 11.95 5.99
C ILE A 327 -0.41 11.59 6.07
N ALA A 328 0.46 12.59 6.23
CA ALA A 328 1.90 12.35 6.38
C ALA A 328 2.29 12.30 7.86
N VAL A 329 2.85 11.19 8.32
CA VAL A 329 3.50 11.03 9.62
C VAL A 329 4.87 11.69 9.57
N VAL A 330 5.04 12.75 10.35
CA VAL A 330 6.25 13.60 10.34
C VAL A 330 7.00 13.55 11.67
N GLY A 331 6.53 12.79 12.64
CA GLY A 331 7.20 12.68 13.92
C GLY A 331 6.41 11.96 15.01
N PHE A 332 7.02 11.87 16.17
CA PHE A 332 6.46 11.31 17.40
C PHE A 332 6.85 12.22 18.57
N ASP A 333 5.92 12.47 19.48
CA ASP A 333 6.20 13.11 20.76
C ASP A 333 6.09 12.05 21.87
N GLY A 334 7.17 11.30 22.02
CA GLY A 334 7.21 10.14 22.91
C GLY A 334 6.24 9.03 22.47
N PRO A 335 5.86 8.12 23.40
CA PRO A 335 5.06 6.94 23.08
C PRO A 335 3.55 7.21 22.94
N GLU A 336 3.07 8.44 23.15
CA GLU A 336 1.64 8.75 23.24
C GLU A 336 1.12 9.54 22.05
N ILE A 337 1.98 10.24 21.32
CA ILE A 337 1.57 11.20 20.30
C ILE A 337 2.30 10.94 18.98
N VAL A 338 1.53 10.92 17.89
CA VAL A 338 2.04 10.96 16.52
C VAL A 338 1.80 12.35 15.97
N ILE A 339 2.83 12.94 15.36
CA ILE A 339 2.76 14.25 14.73
C ILE A 339 2.53 14.01 13.24
N CYS A 340 1.43 14.52 12.70
CA CYS A 340 1.09 14.38 11.30
C CYS A 340 0.86 15.74 10.62
N ASN A 341 1.22 15.84 9.35
CA ASN A 341 0.68 16.86 8.46
C ASN A 341 -0.56 16.27 7.78
N ASP A 342 -1.74 16.76 8.17
CA ASP A 342 -3.05 16.40 7.63
C ASP A 342 -3.47 17.42 6.56
N PRO A 343 -3.52 17.03 5.27
CA PRO A 343 -3.77 17.97 4.18
C PRO A 343 -5.21 18.52 4.19
N ALA A 344 -6.13 17.98 4.99
CA ALA A 344 -7.51 18.45 5.05
C ALA A 344 -7.69 19.73 5.87
N GLY A 345 -6.71 20.08 6.72
CA GLY A 345 -6.65 21.37 7.43
C GLY A 345 -6.57 22.54 6.46
N HIS A 346 -7.08 23.71 6.83
CA HIS A 346 -7.07 24.89 5.97
C HIS A 346 -5.71 25.58 5.94
N TYR A 347 -4.97 25.51 7.04
CA TYR A 347 -3.69 26.16 7.26
C TYR A 347 -2.74 25.24 8.05
N ALA A 348 -1.52 25.70 8.34
CA ALA A 348 -0.56 24.90 9.10
C ALA A 348 -0.99 24.73 10.57
N GLU A 349 -1.70 25.73 11.12
CA GLU A 349 -2.12 25.77 12.52
C GLU A 349 -3.18 24.70 12.86
N ASP A 350 -4.01 24.30 11.90
CA ASP A 350 -5.03 23.26 12.04
C ASP A 350 -4.70 21.97 11.28
N GLY A 351 -3.72 22.00 10.36
CA GLY A 351 -3.29 20.83 9.60
C GLY A 351 -2.04 20.12 10.14
N ILE A 352 -1.22 20.76 10.98
CA ILE A 352 -0.13 20.06 11.69
C ILE A 352 -0.69 19.57 13.03
N VAL A 353 -1.04 18.28 13.09
CA VAL A 353 -1.84 17.71 14.17
C VAL A 353 -1.03 16.73 15.02
N ASN A 354 -1.16 16.89 16.34
CA ASN A 354 -0.66 15.93 17.32
C ASN A 354 -1.78 14.94 17.67
N TYR A 355 -1.82 13.81 16.99
CA TYR A 355 -2.83 12.77 17.21
C TYR A 355 -2.44 11.87 18.39
N PRO A 356 -3.40 11.50 19.26
CA PRO A 356 -3.22 10.38 20.18
C PRO A 356 -2.83 9.12 19.40
N ARG A 357 -1.67 8.53 19.71
CA ARG A 357 -1.10 7.42 18.93
C ARG A 357 -2.02 6.21 18.91
N LYS A 358 -2.64 5.88 20.04
CA LYS A 358 -3.49 4.70 20.16
C LYS A 358 -4.71 4.80 19.24
N GLU A 359 -5.41 5.92 19.28
CA GLU A 359 -6.60 6.19 18.47
C GLU A 359 -6.24 6.22 16.98
N LEU A 360 -5.12 6.86 16.62
CA LEU A 360 -4.64 6.89 15.24
C LEU A 360 -4.23 5.50 14.75
N GLU A 361 -3.56 4.70 15.58
CA GLU A 361 -3.15 3.34 15.26
C GLU A 361 -4.38 2.45 15.06
N GLU A 362 -5.37 2.53 15.95
CA GLU A 362 -6.61 1.75 15.83
C GLU A 362 -7.34 2.00 14.50
N ILE A 363 -7.46 3.26 14.06
CA ILE A 363 -8.11 3.59 12.78
C ILE A 363 -7.24 3.28 11.56
N TRP A 364 -5.92 3.46 11.65
CA TRP A 364 -4.99 3.16 10.57
C TRP A 364 -4.96 1.65 10.29
N ILE A 365 -4.79 0.86 11.34
CA ILE A 365 -4.73 -0.60 11.25
C ILE A 365 -6.12 -1.18 10.95
N GLY A 366 -7.19 -0.58 11.48
CA GLY A 366 -8.57 -0.88 11.09
C GLY A 366 -8.85 -0.63 9.61
N HIS A 367 -8.11 0.28 8.98
CA HIS A 367 -8.14 0.57 7.54
C HIS A 367 -6.98 -0.09 6.77
N GLY A 368 -6.57 -1.29 7.19
CA GLY A 368 -5.60 -2.10 6.44
C GLY A 368 -4.14 -1.79 6.73
N GLY A 369 -3.82 -0.79 7.55
CA GLY A 369 -2.44 -0.50 7.93
C GLY A 369 -1.55 -0.04 6.77
N ILE A 370 -2.14 0.58 5.74
CA ILE A 370 -1.44 0.95 4.52
C ILE A 370 -0.50 2.14 4.76
N ALA A 371 0.74 2.03 4.28
CA ALA A 371 1.72 3.10 4.30
C ALA A 371 2.43 3.27 2.95
N TYR A 372 2.85 4.49 2.66
CA TYR A 372 3.76 4.81 1.56
C TYR A 372 5.13 5.11 2.13
N HIS A 373 6.12 4.36 1.66
CA HIS A 373 7.51 4.63 1.92
C HIS A 373 8.08 5.42 0.74
N LEU A 374 8.72 6.54 1.05
CA LEU A 374 9.11 7.55 0.06
C LEU A 374 10.58 7.94 0.31
N TRP A 375 11.50 7.06 -0.05
CA TRP A 375 12.91 7.23 0.29
C TRP A 375 13.65 8.07 -0.75
N PRO A 376 14.49 9.03 -0.34
CA PRO A 376 15.42 9.69 -1.24
C PRO A 376 16.46 8.68 -1.74
N GLU A 377 17.21 9.07 -2.78
CA GLU A 377 18.39 8.30 -3.21
C GLU A 377 19.45 8.33 -2.09
N GLN A 378 20.11 7.18 -1.84
CA GLN A 378 21.16 7.05 -0.81
C GLN A 378 22.53 7.47 -1.33
#